data_AF-A0AAT9E8W8-F1
#
_entry.id   AF-A0AAT9E8W8-F1
#
_cell.length_a   1.000
_cell.length_b   1.000
_cell.length_c   1.000
_cell.angle_alpha   90.00
_cell.angle_beta   90.00
_cell.angle_gamma   90.00
#
_symmetry.space_group_name_H-M   'P 1'
#
loop_
_entity.id
_entity.type
_entity.pdbx_description
1 polymer ?
#
loop_
_entity_poly.entity_id
_entity_poly.type
_entity_poly.pdbx_seq_one_letter_code
_entity_poly.pdbx_strand_id
1 'polypeptide(L)'
;MNLTMTRKTVFLVGPLAAALTIGAVSLPAHAAIALDRTRVIFDGDLKTVSLNISNQNKQLPYLAQGWIEDDRGNKIQSPFTVLPPVQRVEPGKPSQVKIQSLPAARQLPQDRETLYYFNLREIPPRSNKPNTLQIALQTRIKMFYRPAALAPKKNAAPWQEQLTLTRQGDKYVVNNPTPYYVTIVEASAGKGGKGAAGFEPLMVAPKASAPLNVSAASLGNGPSLAYINDYGGRPQLNFRCAGNACQVVPVAK
;
A
#
# COMPACT_ATOMS: atom_id res chain seq x y z
N MET A 1 29.10 25.53 -84.14
CA MET A 1 29.43 26.98 -84.09
C MET A 1 29.14 27.47 -82.67
N ASN A 2 30.19 27.81 -81.92
CA ASN A 2 30.27 28.49 -80.59
C ASN A 2 29.56 27.82 -79.38
N LEU A 3 30.30 27.20 -78.45
CA LEU A 3 30.81 27.77 -77.17
C LEU A 3 29.70 28.50 -76.37
N THR A 4 29.41 28.20 -75.10
CA THR A 4 30.37 28.33 -73.98
C THR A 4 29.82 27.66 -72.71
N MET A 5 30.72 27.05 -71.95
CA MET A 5 30.53 26.49 -70.61
C MET A 5 30.32 27.63 -69.59
N THR A 6 29.39 27.49 -68.64
CA THR A 6 29.38 28.32 -67.42
C THR A 6 29.01 27.46 -66.21
N ARG A 7 29.99 27.26 -65.33
CA ARG A 7 29.85 26.64 -64.01
C ARG A 7 28.84 27.44 -63.17
N LYS A 8 27.87 26.75 -62.57
CA LYS A 8 27.17 27.26 -61.37
C LYS A 8 27.34 26.27 -60.22
N THR A 9 27.76 26.87 -59.12
CA THR A 9 28.27 26.32 -57.87
C THR A 9 27.17 25.59 -57.10
N VAL A 10 27.51 24.41 -56.58
CA VAL A 10 26.68 23.61 -55.68
C VAL A 10 26.56 24.34 -54.33
N PHE A 11 25.34 24.67 -53.92
CA PHE A 11 25.01 24.95 -52.52
C PHE A 11 24.21 23.75 -51.99
N LEU A 12 24.88 22.90 -51.21
CA LEU A 12 24.25 21.87 -50.39
C LEU A 12 23.46 22.56 -49.26
N VAL A 13 22.15 22.66 -49.42
CA VAL A 13 21.23 23.02 -48.33
C VAL A 13 20.92 21.74 -47.57
N GLY A 14 21.59 21.53 -46.43
CA GLY A 14 21.26 20.43 -45.51
C GLY A 14 19.99 20.74 -44.72
N PRO A 15 19.06 19.78 -44.52
CA PRO A 15 17.86 20.01 -43.74
C PRO A 15 18.18 19.91 -42.24
N LEU A 16 17.98 21.00 -41.51
CA LEU A 16 18.01 21.03 -40.04
C LEU A 16 16.71 20.41 -39.52
N ALA A 17 16.67 19.09 -39.37
CA ALA A 17 15.55 18.40 -38.75
C ALA A 17 15.58 18.61 -37.22
N ALA A 18 14.87 19.63 -36.73
CA ALA A 18 14.61 19.82 -35.31
C ALA A 18 13.64 18.73 -34.82
N ALA A 19 14.18 17.67 -34.21
CA ALA A 19 13.39 16.62 -33.57
C ALA A 19 12.72 17.18 -32.31
N LEU A 20 11.44 17.54 -32.44
CA LEU A 20 10.58 17.95 -31.33
C LEU A 20 10.28 16.72 -30.46
N THR A 21 11.08 16.49 -29.43
CA THR A 21 10.84 15.46 -28.42
C THR A 21 9.66 15.90 -27.54
N ILE A 22 8.47 15.38 -27.84
CA ILE A 22 7.30 15.51 -26.98
C ILE A 22 7.55 14.63 -25.74
N GLY A 23 8.12 15.23 -24.70
CA GLY A 23 8.21 14.60 -23.39
C GLY A 23 6.81 14.38 -22.84
N ALA A 24 6.44 13.11 -22.60
CA ALA A 24 5.21 12.76 -21.92
C ALA A 24 5.29 13.25 -20.46
N VAL A 25 4.81 14.47 -20.20
CA VAL A 25 4.64 14.99 -18.84
C VAL A 25 3.45 14.25 -18.24
N SER A 26 3.73 13.32 -17.31
CA SER A 26 2.70 12.67 -16.52
C SER A 26 2.08 13.70 -15.59
N LEU A 27 0.83 14.11 -15.88
CA LEU A 27 0.08 14.95 -14.96
C LEU A 27 -0.25 14.13 -13.71
N PRO A 28 0.16 14.57 -12.51
CA PRO A 28 -0.17 13.87 -11.28
C PRO A 28 -1.69 13.89 -11.05
N ALA A 29 -2.31 12.71 -11.02
CA ALA A 29 -3.70 12.57 -10.62
C ALA A 29 -3.79 12.80 -9.09
N HIS A 30 -4.40 13.93 -8.70
CA HIS A 30 -4.61 14.25 -7.29
C HIS A 30 -6.00 13.76 -6.86
N ALA A 31 -6.04 12.89 -5.85
CA ALA A 31 -7.28 12.55 -5.16
C ALA A 31 -7.93 13.80 -4.58
N ALA A 32 -9.22 13.99 -4.81
CA ALA A 32 -9.94 15.08 -4.17
C ALA A 32 -10.16 14.74 -2.70
N ILE A 33 -10.62 13.53 -2.37
CA ILE A 33 -10.72 13.09 -0.97
C ILE A 33 -9.48 12.28 -0.57
N ALA A 34 -8.63 12.87 0.28
CA ALA A 34 -7.47 12.21 0.87
C ALA A 34 -7.77 11.67 2.27
N LEU A 35 -7.17 10.53 2.62
CA LEU A 35 -7.26 9.85 3.91
C LEU A 35 -5.95 10.00 4.69
N ASP A 36 -6.03 10.11 6.02
CA ASP A 36 -4.87 10.39 6.89
C ASP A 36 -3.89 9.22 7.10
N ARG A 37 -4.24 8.00 6.66
CA ARG A 37 -3.43 6.80 6.88
C ARG A 37 -3.66 5.74 5.80
N THR A 38 -2.71 4.81 5.70
CA THR A 38 -2.69 3.72 4.71
C THR A 38 -3.20 2.38 5.26
N ARG A 39 -3.52 2.32 6.56
CA ARG A 39 -4.11 1.16 7.24
C ARG A 39 -4.81 1.58 8.53
N VAL A 40 -5.78 0.80 8.97
CA VAL A 40 -6.51 1.01 10.21
C VAL A 40 -6.20 -0.13 11.17
N ILE A 41 -5.85 0.21 12.41
CA ILE A 41 -5.89 -0.73 13.54
C ILE A 41 -7.14 -0.38 14.34
N PHE A 42 -8.09 -1.31 14.39
CA PHE A 42 -9.25 -1.22 15.25
C PHE A 42 -8.94 -1.97 16.54
N ASP A 43 -8.66 -1.22 17.61
CA ASP A 43 -8.43 -1.77 18.94
C ASP A 43 -9.72 -2.35 19.51
N GLY A 44 -9.68 -3.62 19.91
CA GLY A 44 -10.82 -4.37 20.43
C GLY A 44 -11.34 -3.88 21.76
N ASP A 45 -10.58 -3.08 22.51
CA ASP A 45 -11.06 -2.40 23.72
C ASP A 45 -11.88 -1.14 23.41
N LEU A 46 -11.77 -0.61 22.18
CA LEU A 46 -12.46 0.59 21.76
C LEU A 46 -13.77 0.26 21.03
N LYS A 47 -14.77 1.13 21.19
CA LYS A 47 -16.04 1.02 20.44
C LYS A 47 -15.98 1.65 19.05
N THR A 48 -15.03 2.56 18.84
CA THR A 48 -14.91 3.35 17.62
C THR A 48 -13.46 3.73 17.33
N VAL A 49 -13.11 3.80 16.06
CA VAL A 49 -11.89 4.46 15.57
C VAL A 49 -12.27 5.57 14.59
N SER A 50 -11.56 6.70 14.66
CA SER A 50 -11.81 7.85 13.80
C SER A 50 -10.70 8.00 12.77
N LEU A 51 -11.10 8.29 11.53
CA LEU A 51 -10.23 8.51 10.38
C LEU A 51 -10.46 9.92 9.85
N ASN A 52 -9.40 10.70 9.73
CA ASN A 52 -9.52 12.04 9.16
C ASN A 52 -9.48 11.95 7.64
N ILE A 53 -10.40 12.66 7.00
CA ILE A 53 -10.44 12.83 5.56
C ILE A 53 -10.33 14.31 5.22
N SER A 54 -9.89 14.63 4.01
CA SER A 54 -9.76 16.03 3.59
C SER A 54 -10.06 16.17 2.11
N ASN A 55 -10.82 17.20 1.74
CA ASN A 55 -10.98 17.57 0.36
C ASN A 55 -9.79 18.44 -0.08
N GLN A 56 -8.88 17.87 -0.85
CA GLN A 56 -7.72 18.54 -1.42
C GLN A 56 -8.09 19.41 -2.63
N ASN A 57 -9.27 19.21 -3.24
CA ASN A 57 -9.80 20.13 -4.24
C ASN A 57 -10.22 21.44 -3.56
N LYS A 58 -9.61 22.57 -3.98
CA LYS A 58 -9.86 23.90 -3.40
C LYS A 58 -11.05 24.65 -4.02
N GLN A 59 -11.65 24.10 -5.07
CA GLN A 59 -12.70 24.76 -5.86
C GLN A 59 -14.05 24.07 -5.75
N LEU A 60 -14.06 22.73 -5.70
CA LEU A 60 -15.27 21.93 -5.82
C LEU A 60 -15.52 21.08 -4.57
N PRO A 61 -16.79 20.98 -4.13
CA PRO A 61 -17.19 20.06 -3.07
C PRO A 61 -17.22 18.62 -3.61
N TYR A 62 -16.96 17.66 -2.73
CA TYR A 62 -17.03 16.23 -3.07
C TYR A 62 -17.86 15.49 -2.02
N LEU A 63 -18.53 14.40 -2.41
CA LEU A 63 -19.02 13.46 -1.42
C LEU A 63 -17.94 12.41 -1.13
N ALA A 64 -17.84 12.00 0.13
CA ALA A 64 -17.01 10.91 0.59
C ALA A 64 -17.93 9.79 1.07
N GLN A 65 -17.86 8.62 0.44
CA GLN A 65 -18.61 7.42 0.81
C GLN A 65 -17.68 6.39 1.42
N GLY A 66 -18.01 5.91 2.62
CA GLY A 66 -17.22 4.91 3.33
C GLY A 66 -17.98 3.61 3.61
N TRP A 67 -17.28 2.47 3.53
CA TRP A 67 -17.81 1.15 3.91
C TRP A 67 -16.71 0.18 4.33
N ILE A 68 -17.11 -0.94 4.94
CA ILE A 68 -16.22 -2.06 5.29
C ILE A 68 -16.47 -3.23 4.34
N GLU A 69 -15.38 -3.92 4.00
CA GLU A 69 -15.41 -5.24 3.36
C GLU A 69 -14.76 -6.29 4.25
N ASP A 70 -15.22 -7.53 4.12
CA ASP A 70 -14.53 -8.70 4.68
C ASP A 70 -13.20 -9.01 3.93
N ASP A 71 -12.50 -10.05 4.37
CA ASP A 71 -11.24 -10.50 3.78
C ASP A 71 -11.38 -11.01 2.32
N ARG A 72 -12.60 -11.34 1.90
CA ARG A 72 -12.95 -11.77 0.53
C ARG A 72 -13.38 -10.61 -0.37
N GLY A 73 -13.48 -9.39 0.18
CA GLY A 73 -13.89 -8.19 -0.56
C GLY A 73 -15.41 -7.99 -0.66
N ASN A 74 -16.21 -8.75 0.10
CA ASN A 74 -17.65 -8.52 0.16
C ASN A 74 -17.95 -7.32 1.05
N LYS A 75 -18.78 -6.39 0.57
CA LYS A 75 -19.27 -5.29 1.40
C LYS A 75 -20.16 -5.83 2.52
N ILE A 76 -19.82 -5.49 3.75
CA ILE A 76 -20.53 -5.96 4.96
C ILE A 76 -21.11 -4.78 5.77
N GLN A 77 -22.06 -5.08 6.63
CA GLN A 77 -22.65 -4.13 7.60
C GLN A 77 -22.42 -4.55 9.06
N SER A 78 -21.80 -5.70 9.29
CA SER A 78 -21.47 -6.29 10.58
C SER A 78 -20.19 -7.13 10.42
N PRO A 79 -19.26 -7.15 11.38
CA PRO A 79 -19.36 -6.60 12.74
C PRO A 79 -18.96 -5.13 12.89
N PHE A 80 -18.63 -4.45 11.79
CA PHE A 80 -18.27 -3.04 11.80
C PHE A 80 -19.14 -2.24 10.84
N THR A 81 -19.37 -0.98 11.16
CA THR A 81 -20.09 -0.03 10.30
C THR A 81 -19.35 1.30 10.21
N VAL A 82 -19.58 2.03 9.11
CA VAL A 82 -18.97 3.33 8.85
C VAL A 82 -20.00 4.45 9.01
N LEU A 83 -19.66 5.46 9.81
CA LEU A 83 -20.53 6.59 10.12
C LEU A 83 -19.80 7.94 9.88
N PRO A 84 -20.43 8.87 9.15
CA PRO A 84 -21.57 8.65 8.26
C PRO A 84 -21.15 7.79 7.04
N PRO A 85 -22.07 7.01 6.44
CA PRO A 85 -21.76 6.20 5.25
C PRO A 85 -21.50 7.06 4.02
N VAL A 86 -22.09 8.26 3.94
CA VAL A 86 -21.83 9.28 2.92
C VAL A 86 -21.85 10.65 3.59
N GLN A 87 -20.90 11.52 3.24
CA GLN A 87 -20.89 12.91 3.69
C GLN A 87 -20.36 13.84 2.61
N ARG A 88 -20.80 15.09 2.63
CA ARG A 88 -20.28 16.15 1.78
C ARG A 88 -19.09 16.84 2.45
N VAL A 89 -18.00 17.02 1.71
CA VAL A 89 -16.79 17.70 2.17
C VAL A 89 -16.55 18.92 1.29
N GLU A 90 -16.63 20.10 1.89
CA GLU A 90 -16.47 21.38 1.20
C GLU A 90 -15.04 21.58 0.67
N PRO A 91 -14.83 22.45 -0.33
CA PRO A 91 -13.53 22.68 -0.94
C PRO A 91 -12.44 23.02 0.09
N GLY A 92 -11.32 22.30 0.04
CA GLY A 92 -10.19 22.53 0.94
C GLY A 92 -10.43 22.16 2.41
N LYS A 93 -11.60 21.62 2.78
CA LYS A 93 -11.97 21.38 4.19
C LYS A 93 -11.63 19.96 4.66
N PRO A 94 -11.24 19.80 5.93
CA PRO A 94 -11.17 18.49 6.58
C PRO A 94 -12.56 18.00 6.98
N SER A 95 -12.68 16.69 7.17
CA SER A 95 -13.80 16.03 7.85
C SER A 95 -13.32 14.74 8.53
N GLN A 96 -14.24 14.00 9.15
CA GLN A 96 -13.94 12.76 9.85
C GLN A 96 -14.96 11.68 9.49
N VAL A 97 -14.46 10.45 9.36
CA VAL A 97 -15.25 9.22 9.23
C VAL A 97 -14.97 8.35 10.44
N LYS A 98 -16.00 7.76 11.04
CA LYS A 98 -15.86 6.85 12.18
C LYS A 98 -16.18 5.42 11.74
N ILE A 99 -15.36 4.48 12.18
CA ILE A 99 -15.69 3.06 12.12
C ILE A 99 -16.14 2.67 13.52
N GLN A 100 -17.32 2.07 13.63
CA GLN A 100 -17.92 1.65 14.90
C GLN A 100 -18.06 0.13 14.94
N SER A 101 -17.69 -0.48 16.06
CA SER A 101 -17.96 -1.90 16.32
C SER A 101 -19.42 -2.12 16.70
N LEU A 102 -20.00 -3.18 16.16
CA LEU A 102 -21.31 -3.72 16.54
C LEU A 102 -21.12 -4.89 17.53
N PRO A 103 -22.18 -5.36 18.23
CA PRO A 103 -22.07 -6.45 19.20
C PRO A 103 -21.42 -7.73 18.66
N ALA A 104 -21.60 -8.03 17.37
CA ALA A 104 -20.99 -9.16 16.69
C ALA A 104 -19.44 -9.13 16.69
N ALA A 105 -18.80 -7.98 16.89
CA ALA A 105 -17.34 -7.88 16.99
C ALA A 105 -16.77 -8.73 18.14
N ARG A 106 -17.56 -8.97 19.20
CA ARG A 106 -17.17 -9.82 20.34
C ARG A 106 -17.07 -11.31 19.98
N GLN A 107 -17.65 -11.72 18.85
CA GLN A 107 -17.61 -13.10 18.36
C GLN A 107 -16.40 -13.37 17.47
N LEU A 108 -15.62 -12.33 17.14
CA LEU A 108 -14.38 -12.49 16.39
C LEU A 108 -13.34 -13.26 17.21
N PRO A 109 -12.38 -13.94 16.55
CA PRO A 109 -11.26 -14.55 17.24
C PRO A 109 -10.56 -13.55 18.17
N GLN A 110 -10.42 -13.93 19.44
CA GLN A 110 -9.79 -13.08 20.46
C GLN A 110 -8.29 -13.39 20.64
N ASP A 111 -7.79 -14.43 19.98
CA ASP A 111 -6.39 -14.90 20.06
C ASP A 111 -5.51 -14.43 18.88
N ARG A 112 -6.09 -13.76 17.88
CA ARG A 112 -5.42 -13.30 16.65
C ARG A 112 -6.14 -12.11 16.03
N GLU A 113 -5.43 -11.35 15.19
CA GLU A 113 -6.05 -10.31 14.38
C GLU A 113 -7.04 -10.89 13.37
N THR A 114 -8.05 -10.10 13.03
CA THR A 114 -8.98 -10.38 11.91
C THR A 114 -8.86 -9.29 10.85
N LEU A 115 -8.76 -9.70 9.59
CA LEU A 115 -8.62 -8.79 8.45
C LEU A 115 -9.98 -8.32 7.93
N TYR A 116 -10.05 -7.03 7.68
CA TYR A 116 -11.09 -6.33 6.93
C TYR A 116 -10.45 -5.32 5.98
N TYR A 117 -11.26 -4.69 5.14
CA TYR A 117 -10.83 -3.53 4.35
C TYR A 117 -11.76 -2.35 4.60
N PHE A 118 -11.18 -1.19 4.87
CA PHE A 118 -11.90 0.09 4.83
C PHE A 118 -11.80 0.67 3.43
N ASN A 119 -12.95 1.04 2.88
CA ASN A 119 -13.06 1.68 1.58
C ASN A 119 -13.56 3.11 1.74
N LEU A 120 -12.97 4.01 0.97
CA LEU A 120 -13.37 5.41 0.85
C LEU A 120 -13.43 5.79 -0.62
N ARG A 121 -14.63 6.06 -1.13
CA ARG A 121 -14.86 6.49 -2.52
C ARG A 121 -15.27 7.95 -2.54
N GLU A 122 -14.59 8.73 -3.35
CA GLU A 122 -15.02 10.09 -3.64
C GLU A 122 -16.11 10.08 -4.73
N ILE A 123 -17.03 11.04 -4.67
CA ILE A 123 -18.05 11.25 -5.69
C ILE A 123 -17.92 12.71 -6.13
N PRO A 124 -17.37 12.96 -7.34
CA PRO A 124 -17.25 14.33 -7.86
C PRO A 124 -18.62 14.95 -8.11
N PRO A 125 -18.72 16.29 -8.10
CA PRO A 125 -19.93 16.96 -8.57
C PRO A 125 -20.11 16.68 -10.06
N ARG A 126 -21.37 16.59 -10.49
CA ARG A 126 -21.70 16.34 -11.90
C ARG A 126 -21.13 17.45 -12.79
N SER A 127 -20.48 17.05 -13.89
CA SER A 127 -20.01 17.99 -14.90
C SER A 127 -21.18 18.55 -15.70
N ASN A 128 -21.18 19.86 -15.95
CA ASN A 128 -22.13 20.52 -16.85
C ASN A 128 -21.63 20.58 -18.30
N LYS A 129 -20.44 20.03 -18.59
CA LYS A 129 -19.86 20.04 -19.94
C LYS A 129 -20.28 18.78 -20.71
N PRO A 130 -20.73 18.91 -21.97
CA PRO A 130 -20.99 17.75 -22.82
C PRO A 130 -19.70 16.97 -23.08
N ASN A 131 -19.83 15.67 -23.33
CA ASN A 131 -18.72 14.78 -23.70
C ASN A 131 -17.54 14.79 -22.70
N THR A 132 -17.85 14.70 -21.40
CA THR A 132 -16.81 14.64 -20.35
C THR A 132 -16.69 13.27 -19.71
N LEU A 133 -15.45 12.81 -19.56
CA LEU A 133 -15.09 11.68 -18.70
C LEU A 133 -14.81 12.22 -17.30
N GLN A 134 -15.53 11.71 -16.29
CA GLN A 134 -15.27 12.02 -14.88
C GLN A 134 -14.63 10.81 -14.21
N ILE A 135 -13.53 11.04 -13.50
CA ILE A 135 -12.82 10.02 -12.72
C ILE A 135 -13.22 10.20 -11.25
N ALA A 136 -13.53 9.09 -10.58
CA ALA A 136 -13.80 9.03 -9.15
C ALA A 136 -12.82 8.05 -8.51
N LEU A 137 -11.99 8.52 -7.59
CA LEU A 137 -11.01 7.69 -6.91
C LEU A 137 -11.62 6.93 -5.73
N GLN A 138 -11.21 5.66 -5.59
CA GLN A 138 -11.55 4.82 -4.45
C GLN A 138 -10.26 4.37 -3.77
N THR A 139 -10.13 4.73 -2.50
CA THR A 139 -9.05 4.26 -1.63
C THR A 139 -9.54 3.04 -0.86
N ARG A 140 -8.79 1.93 -0.97
CA ARG A 140 -9.05 0.69 -0.22
C ARG A 140 -7.83 0.38 0.64
N ILE A 141 -7.99 0.42 1.96
CA ILE A 141 -6.91 0.14 2.92
C ILE A 141 -7.26 -1.02 3.83
N LYS A 142 -6.23 -1.72 4.30
CA LYS A 142 -6.40 -2.82 5.24
C LYS A 142 -6.86 -2.28 6.59
N MET A 143 -7.84 -2.94 7.18
CA MET A 143 -8.30 -2.73 8.54
C MET A 143 -8.06 -4.00 9.34
N PHE A 144 -7.30 -3.90 10.42
CA PHE A 144 -7.02 -5.02 11.31
C PHE A 144 -7.82 -4.83 12.59
N TYR A 145 -8.77 -5.73 12.85
CA TYR A 145 -9.34 -5.85 14.18
C TYR A 145 -8.31 -6.55 15.06
N ARG A 146 -7.87 -5.86 16.11
CA ARG A 146 -6.90 -6.36 17.07
C ARG A 146 -7.59 -6.54 18.42
N PRO A 147 -7.87 -7.78 18.84
CA PRO A 147 -8.41 -8.06 20.17
C PRO A 147 -7.61 -7.39 21.29
N ALA A 148 -8.29 -7.02 22.37
CA ALA A 148 -7.70 -6.40 23.57
C ALA A 148 -6.50 -7.19 24.13
N ALA A 149 -6.61 -8.53 24.11
CA ALA A 149 -5.55 -9.43 24.58
C ALA A 149 -4.24 -9.31 23.77
N LEU A 150 -4.29 -8.70 22.58
CA LEU A 150 -3.16 -8.47 21.67
C LEU A 150 -2.71 -7.01 21.65
N ALA A 151 -3.12 -6.19 22.62
CA ALA A 151 -2.60 -4.83 22.72
C ALA A 151 -1.06 -4.87 22.85
N PRO A 152 -0.30 -4.13 22.00
CA PRO A 152 1.14 -4.11 22.09
C PRO A 152 1.61 -3.65 23.48
N LYS A 153 2.46 -4.44 24.13
CA LYS A 153 3.06 -4.06 25.41
C LYS A 153 4.01 -2.87 25.20
N LYS A 154 3.95 -1.89 26.10
CA LYS A 154 4.89 -0.75 26.09
C LYS A 154 6.33 -1.27 26.10
N ASN A 155 7.18 -0.69 25.25
CA ASN A 155 8.61 -1.00 25.10
C ASN A 155 8.96 -2.43 24.62
N ALA A 156 7.98 -3.26 24.27
CA ALA A 156 8.25 -4.57 23.68
C ALA A 156 8.97 -4.43 22.34
N ALA A 157 9.77 -5.43 21.99
CA ALA A 157 10.32 -5.55 20.65
C ALA A 157 9.17 -5.68 19.63
N PRO A 158 9.32 -5.11 18.41
CA PRO A 158 8.35 -5.32 17.34
C PRO A 158 8.09 -6.81 17.11
N TRP A 159 6.82 -7.23 17.09
CA TRP A 159 6.47 -8.65 16.93
C TRP A 159 6.96 -9.22 15.59
N GLN A 160 7.18 -8.37 14.60
CA GLN A 160 7.75 -8.76 13.30
C GLN A 160 9.18 -9.32 13.43
N GLU A 161 9.90 -9.04 14.51
CA GLU A 161 11.20 -9.67 14.81
C GLU A 161 11.08 -11.17 15.13
N GLN A 162 9.87 -11.67 15.41
CA GLN A 162 9.62 -13.10 15.62
C GLN A 162 9.45 -13.89 14.31
N LEU A 163 9.46 -13.21 13.16
CA LEU A 163 9.41 -13.90 11.88
C LEU A 163 10.65 -14.78 11.69
N THR A 164 10.46 -15.92 11.03
CA THR A 164 11.57 -16.76 10.59
C THR A 164 11.47 -17.01 9.09
N LEU A 165 12.58 -17.41 8.48
CA LEU A 165 12.58 -17.92 7.12
C LEU A 165 13.03 -19.37 7.11
N THR A 166 12.46 -20.15 6.20
CA THR A 166 12.91 -21.50 5.89
C THR A 166 13.20 -21.61 4.40
N ARG A 167 14.41 -21.99 4.05
CA ARG A 167 14.77 -22.30 2.67
C ARG A 167 14.19 -23.65 2.28
N GLN A 168 13.35 -23.66 1.24
CA GLN A 168 12.73 -24.84 0.65
C GLN A 168 13.04 -24.84 -0.85
N GLY A 169 14.04 -25.63 -1.26
CA GLY A 169 14.54 -25.60 -2.64
C GLY A 169 15.03 -24.21 -3.04
N ASP A 170 14.48 -23.68 -4.12
CA ASP A 170 14.81 -22.34 -4.64
C ASP A 170 13.95 -21.21 -4.06
N LYS A 171 13.25 -21.41 -2.94
CA LYS A 171 12.45 -20.35 -2.32
C LYS A 171 12.73 -20.23 -0.83
N TYR A 172 12.63 -19.00 -0.33
CA TYR A 172 12.45 -18.77 1.10
C TYR A 172 10.95 -18.71 1.42
N VAL A 173 10.55 -19.47 2.44
CA VAL A 173 9.22 -19.44 3.05
C VAL A 173 9.32 -18.62 4.31
N VAL A 174 8.54 -17.53 4.39
CA VAL A 174 8.39 -16.76 5.62
C VAL A 174 7.38 -17.43 6.54
N ASN A 175 7.75 -17.58 7.81
CA ASN A 175 6.89 -18.12 8.85
C ASN A 175 6.52 -17.01 9.83
N ASN A 176 5.22 -16.81 10.03
CA ASN A 176 4.67 -15.87 10.98
C ASN A 176 4.07 -16.60 12.19
N PRO A 177 4.83 -16.80 13.28
CA PRO A 177 4.29 -17.42 14.48
C PRO A 177 3.38 -16.48 15.29
N THR A 178 3.34 -15.19 14.93
CA THR A 178 2.67 -14.15 15.72
C THR A 178 1.15 -14.16 15.51
N PRO A 179 0.38 -13.57 16.44
CA PRO A 179 -1.05 -13.42 16.28
C PRO A 179 -1.44 -12.22 15.38
N TYR A 180 -0.49 -11.57 14.70
CA TYR A 180 -0.71 -10.38 13.87
C TYR A 180 -0.53 -10.70 12.37
N TYR A 181 -1.20 -9.95 11.50
CA TYR A 181 -0.87 -9.96 10.07
C TYR A 181 0.42 -9.17 9.81
N VAL A 182 1.33 -9.74 9.01
CA VAL A 182 2.55 -9.04 8.60
C VAL A 182 2.56 -8.85 7.08
N THR A 183 2.67 -7.59 6.63
CA THR A 183 2.78 -7.26 5.20
C THR A 183 4.24 -7.02 4.85
N ILE A 184 4.77 -7.82 3.94
CA ILE A 184 6.14 -7.73 3.42
C ILE A 184 6.05 -7.06 2.05
N VAL A 185 6.84 -6.01 1.84
CA VAL A 185 6.80 -5.18 0.62
C VAL A 185 8.08 -5.23 -0.19
N GLU A 186 9.15 -5.75 0.39
CA GLU A 186 10.42 -5.94 -0.29
C GLU A 186 11.16 -7.13 0.32
N ALA A 187 11.89 -7.85 -0.51
CA ALA A 187 12.91 -8.81 -0.11
C ALA A 187 14.19 -8.50 -0.87
N SER A 188 15.35 -8.52 -0.21
CA SER A 188 16.65 -8.20 -0.81
C SER A 188 17.77 -9.10 -0.29
N ALA A 189 18.89 -9.10 -1.02
CA ALA A 189 20.11 -9.80 -0.66
C ALA A 189 20.88 -9.08 0.47
N GLY A 190 20.32 -9.14 1.68
CA GLY A 190 20.92 -8.55 2.89
C GLY A 190 20.65 -7.07 3.09
N LYS A 191 21.17 -6.54 4.20
CA LYS A 191 20.90 -5.17 4.65
C LYS A 191 21.38 -4.14 3.62
N GLY A 192 20.49 -3.25 3.19
CA GLY A 192 20.81 -2.23 2.18
C GLY A 192 21.00 -2.78 0.75
N GLY A 193 20.78 -4.08 0.53
CA GLY A 193 20.75 -4.67 -0.81
C GLY A 193 19.57 -4.14 -1.62
N LYS A 194 19.72 -4.14 -2.95
CA LYS A 194 18.63 -3.81 -3.87
C LYS A 194 17.51 -4.85 -3.73
N GLY A 195 16.26 -4.39 -3.68
CA GLY A 195 15.09 -5.26 -3.73
C GLY A 195 15.13 -6.23 -4.92
N ALA A 196 14.76 -7.48 -4.68
CA ALA A 196 14.72 -8.53 -5.68
C ALA A 196 13.74 -8.15 -6.81
N ALA A 197 14.21 -8.25 -8.05
CA ALA A 197 13.37 -8.01 -9.22
C ALA A 197 12.21 -9.01 -9.26
N GLY A 198 11.00 -8.52 -9.51
CA GLY A 198 9.79 -9.36 -9.56
C GLY A 198 9.24 -9.77 -8.19
N PHE A 199 9.76 -9.21 -7.08
CA PHE A 199 9.13 -9.43 -5.78
C PHE A 199 7.73 -8.80 -5.73
N GLU A 200 6.74 -9.62 -5.40
CA GLU A 200 5.36 -9.18 -5.19
C GLU A 200 5.08 -9.04 -3.68
N PRO A 201 4.56 -7.88 -3.22
CA PRO A 201 4.17 -7.72 -1.83
C PRO A 201 3.16 -8.79 -1.39
N LEU A 202 3.43 -9.41 -0.25
CA LEU A 202 2.56 -10.41 0.34
C LEU A 202 2.18 -10.06 1.77
N MET A 203 1.05 -10.60 2.21
CA MET A 203 0.61 -10.49 3.59
C MET A 203 0.50 -11.88 4.19
N VAL A 204 1.24 -12.12 5.25
CA VAL A 204 1.24 -13.39 5.98
C VAL A 204 0.23 -13.29 7.12
N ALA A 205 -0.74 -14.20 7.12
CA ALA A 205 -1.75 -14.29 8.17
C ALA A 205 -1.15 -14.69 9.53
N PRO A 206 -1.87 -14.45 10.65
CA PRO A 206 -1.48 -14.95 11.96
C PRO A 206 -1.26 -16.47 11.95
N LYS A 207 -0.16 -16.93 12.56
CA LYS A 207 0.18 -18.36 12.70
C LYS A 207 0.24 -19.10 11.34
N ALA A 208 0.69 -18.42 10.29
CA ALA A 208 0.75 -18.95 8.93
C ALA A 208 2.13 -18.77 8.30
N SER A 209 2.34 -19.42 7.15
CA SER A 209 3.56 -19.29 6.36
C SER A 209 3.22 -19.02 4.89
N ALA A 210 4.12 -18.33 4.19
CA ALA A 210 3.96 -18.04 2.77
C ALA A 210 5.32 -17.99 2.05
N PRO A 211 5.43 -18.41 0.78
CA PRO A 211 6.64 -18.24 0.00
C PRO A 211 6.85 -16.77 -0.39
N LEU A 212 8.10 -16.31 -0.42
CA LEU A 212 8.46 -14.96 -0.91
C LEU A 212 8.35 -14.81 -2.44
N ASN A 213 8.05 -15.90 -3.16
CA ASN A 213 7.85 -15.94 -4.61
C ASN A 213 8.97 -15.35 -5.48
N VAL A 214 10.18 -15.26 -4.93
CA VAL A 214 11.43 -14.96 -5.65
C VAL A 214 12.46 -16.04 -5.38
N SER A 215 13.42 -16.19 -6.30
CA SER A 215 14.49 -17.20 -6.16
C SER A 215 15.33 -16.94 -4.91
N ALA A 216 15.61 -17.99 -4.15
CA ALA A 216 16.49 -17.93 -2.98
C ALA A 216 17.90 -17.45 -3.35
N ALA A 217 18.36 -17.74 -4.57
CA ALA A 217 19.64 -17.23 -5.07
C ALA A 217 19.66 -15.69 -5.16
N SER A 218 18.55 -15.06 -5.54
CA SER A 218 18.43 -13.60 -5.62
C SER A 218 18.45 -12.91 -4.24
N LEU A 219 18.20 -13.67 -3.17
CA LEU A 219 18.13 -13.19 -1.79
C LEU A 219 19.38 -13.56 -0.96
N GLY A 220 20.28 -14.38 -1.50
CA GLY A 220 21.49 -14.82 -0.82
C GLY A 220 21.26 -15.64 0.46
N ASN A 221 22.30 -15.78 1.27
CA ASN A 221 22.31 -16.59 2.50
C ASN A 221 21.98 -15.77 3.78
N GLY A 222 21.56 -14.52 3.62
CA GLY A 222 21.23 -13.61 4.72
C GLY A 222 20.25 -12.55 4.24
N PRO A 223 19.01 -12.93 3.88
CA PRO A 223 18.04 -12.04 3.26
C PRO A 223 17.64 -10.90 4.21
N SER A 224 17.22 -9.78 3.63
CA SER A 224 16.57 -8.68 4.35
C SER A 224 15.15 -8.50 3.82
N LEU A 225 14.19 -8.27 4.71
CA LEU A 225 12.79 -8.03 4.36
C LEU A 225 12.35 -6.65 4.85
N ALA A 226 11.69 -5.87 4.00
CA ALA A 226 10.98 -4.68 4.45
C ALA A 226 9.51 -5.02 4.71
N TYR A 227 9.00 -4.66 5.89
CA TYR A 227 7.60 -4.85 6.26
C TYR A 227 6.90 -3.51 6.50
N ILE A 228 5.58 -3.47 6.37
CA ILE A 228 4.80 -2.29 6.76
C ILE A 228 4.39 -2.42 8.23
N ASN A 229 4.78 -1.46 9.07
CA ASN A 229 4.32 -1.37 10.47
C ASN A 229 2.92 -0.73 10.59
N ASP A 230 2.39 -0.60 11.80
CA ASP A 230 1.04 -0.03 12.02
C ASP A 230 0.90 1.42 11.54
N TYR A 231 2.01 2.16 11.46
CA TYR A 231 2.07 3.57 11.04
C TYR A 231 2.32 3.74 9.54
N GLY A 232 2.42 2.66 8.76
CA GLY A 232 2.72 2.72 7.33
C GLY A 232 4.22 2.86 7.00
N GLY A 233 5.09 2.92 8.01
CA GLY A 233 6.53 2.92 7.83
C GLY A 233 7.05 1.57 7.35
N ARG A 234 8.27 1.56 6.79
CA ARG A 234 8.89 0.37 6.18
C ARG A 234 10.21 -0.05 6.84
N PRO A 235 10.21 -0.55 8.09
CA PRO A 235 11.44 -1.02 8.73
C PRO A 235 11.97 -2.30 8.04
N GLN A 236 13.28 -2.52 8.16
CA GLN A 236 13.94 -3.71 7.64
C GLN A 236 14.18 -4.75 8.73
N LEU A 237 13.91 -6.02 8.41
CA LEU A 237 14.28 -7.20 9.18
C LEU A 237 15.45 -7.88 8.49
N ASN A 238 16.59 -7.98 9.15
CA ASN A 238 17.76 -8.65 8.60
C ASN A 238 17.83 -10.07 9.16
N PHE A 239 17.98 -11.07 8.29
CA PHE A 239 18.01 -12.45 8.70
C PHE A 239 19.43 -13.02 8.65
N ARG A 240 19.74 -13.87 9.62
CA ARG A 240 20.94 -14.73 9.61
C ARG A 240 20.50 -16.17 9.46
N CYS A 241 21.04 -16.86 8.45
CA CYS A 241 20.71 -18.26 8.18
C CYS A 241 21.77 -19.22 8.74
N ALA A 242 21.30 -20.34 9.29
CA ALA A 242 22.08 -21.51 9.67
C ALA A 242 21.46 -22.74 8.98
N GLY A 243 22.13 -23.23 7.93
CA GLY A 243 21.54 -24.22 7.04
C GLY A 243 20.30 -23.66 6.33
N ASN A 244 19.16 -24.36 6.44
CA ASN A 244 17.91 -23.94 5.82
C ASN A 244 17.04 -23.03 6.70
N ALA A 245 17.41 -22.78 7.95
CA ALA A 245 16.63 -21.94 8.86
C ALA A 245 17.27 -20.57 9.01
N CYS A 246 16.49 -19.50 8.96
CA CYS A 246 16.95 -18.15 9.21
C CYS A 246 16.11 -17.46 10.27
N GLN A 247 16.80 -16.71 11.13
CA GLN A 247 16.19 -15.94 12.21
C GLN A 247 16.52 -14.46 12.04
N VAL A 248 15.63 -13.59 12.50
CA VAL A 248 15.88 -12.15 12.53
C VAL A 248 17.05 -11.87 13.47
N VAL A 249 17.96 -11.04 13.02
CA VAL A 249 19.01 -10.42 13.85
C VAL A 249 18.38 -9.17 14.48
N PRO A 250 18.18 -9.13 15.80
CA PRO A 250 17.61 -7.96 16.46
C PRO A 250 18.49 -6.74 16.20
N VAL A 251 17.86 -5.60 15.95
CA VAL A 251 18.59 -4.33 15.90
C VAL A 251 18.94 -3.96 17.34
N ALA A 252 20.24 -3.83 17.65
CA ALA A 252 20.67 -3.34 18.95
C ALA A 252 20.04 -1.96 19.19
N LYS A 253 19.32 -1.82 20.32
CA LYS A 253 18.68 -0.57 20.75
C LYS A 253 19.72 0.40 21.28
#